data_AF-A0A1H4FIP0-F1
#
_entry.id   AF-A0A1H4FIP0-F1
#
_cell.length_a   1.000
_cell.length_b   1.000
_cell.length_c   1.000
_cell.angle_alpha   90.00
_cell.angle_beta   90.00
_cell.angle_gamma   90.00
#
_symmetry.space_group_name_H-M   'P 1'
#
loop_
_entity.id
_entity.type
_entity.pdbx_description
1 polymer ?
#
loop_
_entity_poly.entity_id
_entity_poly.type
_entity_poly.pdbx_seq_one_letter_code
_entity_poly.pdbx_strand_id
1 'polypeptide(L)'
;MDFETFKESLAKDVKEILDSRTGGDTQVESRTVDKMNETYDAITVKPEDSNIGVNLNATALYQEYEGGKSYDEIVDGAADVADSALKSRPDFDVQAFSDYDKMKDSLAMEVVSRGRNAELLETVPHKDIEDMSVAYRFVIGETAQGTGTILVTNQMLDN
;
A
#
# COMPACT_ATOMS: atom_id res chain seq x y z
N MET A 1 25.44 -5.92 0.48
CA MET A 1 24.19 -6.69 0.53
C MET A 1 23.47 -6.42 -0.77
N ASP A 2 23.00 -7.43 -1.49
CA ASP A 2 22.15 -7.22 -2.68
C ASP A 2 20.71 -6.89 -2.28
N PHE A 3 19.90 -6.48 -3.25
CA PHE A 3 18.53 -6.01 -3.02
C PHE A 3 17.62 -7.09 -2.41
N GLU A 4 17.67 -8.33 -2.90
CA GLU A 4 16.81 -9.40 -2.39
C GLU A 4 17.17 -9.75 -0.95
N THR A 5 18.46 -9.90 -0.64
CA THR A 5 18.93 -10.13 0.74
C THR A 5 18.55 -8.98 1.65
N PHE A 6 18.63 -7.74 1.17
CA PHE A 6 18.22 -6.55 1.91
C PHE A 6 16.72 -6.56 2.21
N LYS A 7 15.88 -6.85 1.21
CA LYS A 7 14.43 -6.90 1.33
C LYS A 7 13.98 -7.99 2.32
N GLU A 8 14.58 -9.18 2.25
CA GLU A 8 14.31 -10.27 3.19
C GLU A 8 14.73 -9.92 4.62
N SER A 9 15.94 -9.36 4.79
CA SER A 9 16.45 -8.96 6.11
C SER A 9 15.58 -7.84 6.70
N LEU A 10 15.24 -6.84 5.89
CA LEU A 10 14.38 -5.72 6.28
C LEU A 10 13.01 -6.22 6.76
N ALA A 11 12.38 -7.15 6.03
CA ALA A 11 11.09 -7.72 6.42
C ALA A 11 11.17 -8.41 7.80
N LYS A 12 12.22 -9.19 8.01
CA LYS A 12 12.45 -9.92 9.26
C LYS A 12 12.72 -8.97 10.43
N ASP A 13 13.65 -8.04 10.26
CA ASP A 13 14.12 -7.20 11.36
C ASP A 13 13.07 -6.15 11.75
N VAL A 14 12.32 -5.62 10.77
CA VAL A 14 11.15 -4.77 11.06
C VAL A 14 10.08 -5.53 11.85
N LYS A 15 9.79 -6.80 11.50
CA LYS A 15 8.87 -7.64 12.27
C LYS A 15 9.34 -7.81 13.71
N GLU A 16 10.59 -8.21 13.92
CA GLU A 16 11.15 -8.44 15.26
C GLU A 16 11.05 -7.17 16.13
N ILE A 17 11.39 -6.00 15.56
CA ILE A 17 11.28 -4.73 16.27
C ILE A 17 9.83 -4.41 16.62
N LEU A 18 8.89 -4.53 15.68
CA LEU A 18 7.48 -4.22 15.92
C LEU A 18 6.84 -5.15 16.95
N ASP A 19 7.08 -6.45 16.85
CA ASP A 19 6.57 -7.45 17.78
C ASP A 19 7.14 -7.19 19.20
N SER A 20 8.42 -6.84 19.30
CA SER A 20 9.04 -6.49 20.60
C SER A 20 8.44 -5.23 21.24
N ARG A 21 8.05 -4.23 20.42
CA ARG A 21 7.51 -2.94 20.88
C ARG A 21 6.03 -3.02 21.25
N THR A 22 5.26 -3.78 20.49
CA THR A 22 3.79 -3.83 20.61
C THR A 22 3.31 -5.03 21.42
N GLY A 23 4.13 -6.07 21.57
CA GLY A 23 3.77 -7.32 22.23
C GLY A 23 2.75 -8.17 21.44
N GLY A 24 2.46 -7.80 20.18
CA GLY A 24 1.59 -8.52 19.27
C GLY A 24 2.38 -9.30 18.21
N ASP A 25 1.66 -10.06 17.38
CA ASP A 25 2.22 -10.73 16.20
C ASP A 25 1.87 -9.90 14.94
N THR A 26 2.91 -9.36 14.29
CA THR A 26 2.77 -8.68 13.00
C THR A 26 3.18 -9.58 11.84
N GLN A 27 2.33 -9.66 10.82
CA GLN A 27 2.68 -10.29 9.56
C GLN A 27 3.43 -9.29 8.69
N VAL A 28 4.61 -9.67 8.20
CA VAL A 28 5.39 -8.87 7.27
C VAL A 28 5.63 -9.68 6.00
N GLU A 29 5.16 -9.16 4.87
CA GLU A 29 5.22 -9.84 3.58
C GLU A 29 5.83 -8.94 2.51
N SER A 30 6.74 -9.48 1.70
CA SER A 30 7.24 -8.79 0.52
C SER A 30 6.22 -8.87 -0.62
N ARG A 31 5.98 -7.75 -1.30
CA ARG A 31 5.12 -7.69 -2.49
C ARG A 31 5.59 -6.59 -3.43
N THR A 32 5.33 -6.77 -4.72
CA THR A 32 5.40 -5.70 -5.70
C THR A 32 4.14 -4.85 -5.60
N VAL A 33 4.30 -3.53 -5.53
CA VAL A 33 3.20 -2.58 -5.49
C VAL A 33 3.17 -1.82 -6.80
N ASP A 34 2.09 -2.01 -7.54
CA ASP A 34 1.81 -1.27 -8.77
C ASP A 34 0.91 -0.07 -8.46
N LYS A 35 1.47 1.13 -8.58
CA LYS A 35 0.71 2.38 -8.67
C LYS A 35 0.75 2.87 -10.11
N MET A 36 -0.29 3.59 -10.53
CA MET A 36 -0.44 4.14 -11.90
C MET A 36 0.81 4.89 -12.43
N ASN A 37 1.61 5.43 -11.52
CA ASN A 37 2.77 6.26 -11.79
C ASN A 37 4.10 5.61 -11.41
N GLU A 38 4.09 4.50 -10.68
CA GLU A 38 5.32 3.84 -10.18
C GLU A 38 5.04 2.40 -9.75
N THR A 39 5.92 1.48 -10.17
CA THR A 39 5.99 0.11 -9.64
C THR A 39 7.21 0.01 -8.73
N TYR A 40 7.03 -0.51 -7.52
CA TYR A 40 8.12 -0.68 -6.56
C TYR A 40 7.95 -1.93 -5.71
N ASP A 41 9.06 -2.48 -5.23
CA ASP A 41 9.06 -3.55 -4.24
C ASP A 41 8.82 -2.96 -2.85
N ALA A 42 7.90 -3.54 -2.11
CA ALA A 42 7.53 -3.15 -0.77
C ALA A 42 7.55 -4.33 0.19
N ILE A 43 7.78 -4.04 1.47
CA ILE A 43 7.36 -4.92 2.55
C ILE A 43 6.05 -4.37 3.12
N THR A 44 5.08 -5.23 3.35
CA THR A 44 3.80 -4.86 3.93
C THR A 44 3.70 -5.38 5.34
N VAL A 45 3.55 -4.46 6.29
CA VAL A 45 3.40 -4.76 7.71
C VAL A 45 1.92 -4.73 8.07
N LYS A 46 1.40 -5.82 8.65
CA LYS A 46 -0.01 -5.98 8.97
C LYS A 46 -0.18 -6.65 10.34
N PRO A 47 -0.94 -6.06 11.28
CA PRO A 47 -1.36 -6.76 12.49
C PRO A 47 -2.20 -8.00 12.15
N GLU A 48 -2.04 -9.11 12.87
CA GLU A 48 -2.75 -10.37 12.59
C GLU A 48 -4.28 -10.19 12.53
N ASP A 49 -4.83 -9.40 13.44
CA ASP A 49 -6.28 -9.11 13.54
C ASP A 49 -6.76 -7.99 12.61
N SER A 50 -5.98 -7.61 11.59
CA SER A 50 -6.31 -6.48 10.72
C SER A 50 -6.18 -6.81 9.24
N ASN A 51 -7.16 -6.31 8.47
CA ASN A 51 -7.10 -6.31 7.01
C ASN A 51 -6.33 -5.09 6.45
N ILE A 52 -5.86 -4.19 7.31
CA ILE A 52 -5.16 -2.96 6.93
C ILE A 52 -3.68 -3.12 7.26
N GLY A 53 -2.84 -2.99 6.23
CA GLY A 53 -1.39 -3.03 6.35
C GLY A 53 -0.73 -1.75 5.85
N VAL A 54 0.51 -1.53 6.27
CA VAL A 54 1.36 -0.41 5.87
C VAL A 54 2.41 -0.92 4.89
N ASN A 55 2.47 -0.34 3.70
CA ASN A 55 3.49 -0.66 2.72
C ASN A 55 4.72 0.24 2.94
N LEU A 56 5.86 -0.36 3.21
CA LEU A 56 7.16 0.31 3.28
C LEU A 56 7.89 0.07 1.95
N ASN A 57 8.31 1.14 1.28
CA ASN A 57 8.97 1.07 -0.04
C ASN A 57 10.41 0.54 0.11
N ALA A 58 10.60 -0.76 -0.12
CA ALA A 58 11.89 -1.41 0.02
C ALA A 58 12.89 -0.92 -1.05
N THR A 59 12.41 -0.60 -2.26
CA THR A 59 13.25 -0.02 -3.32
C THR A 59 13.88 1.31 -2.88
N ALA A 60 13.10 2.23 -2.31
CA ALA A 60 13.59 3.51 -1.82
C ALA A 60 14.54 3.35 -0.63
N LEU A 61 14.20 2.48 0.33
CA LEU A 61 15.07 2.22 1.48
C LEU A 61 16.41 1.60 1.07
N TYR A 62 16.42 0.74 0.04
CA TYR A 62 17.66 0.20 -0.50
C TYR A 62 18.52 1.28 -1.17
N GLN A 63 17.92 2.25 -1.86
CA GLN A 63 18.64 3.40 -2.40
C GLN A 63 19.31 4.24 -1.30
N GLU A 64 18.65 4.42 -0.14
CA GLU A 64 19.28 5.07 1.02
C GLU A 64 20.48 4.28 1.55
N TYR A 65 20.35 2.95 1.60
CA TYR A 65 21.44 2.05 1.99
C TYR A 65 22.63 2.15 1.03
N GLU A 66 22.40 2.13 -0.30
CA GLU A 66 23.45 2.33 -1.31
C GLU A 66 24.05 3.75 -1.25
N GLY A 67 23.26 4.73 -0.80
CA GLY A 67 23.69 6.10 -0.51
C GLY A 67 24.55 6.24 0.75
N GLY A 68 24.76 5.17 1.51
CA GLY A 68 25.66 5.11 2.67
C GLY A 68 24.98 5.27 4.04
N LYS A 69 23.64 5.30 4.10
CA LYS A 69 22.91 5.23 5.38
C LYS A 69 23.08 3.84 5.99
N SER A 70 23.23 3.76 7.31
CA SER A 70 23.43 2.47 7.96
C SER A 70 22.17 1.61 7.90
N TYR A 71 22.36 0.30 7.85
CA TYR A 71 21.26 -0.66 7.81
C TYR A 71 20.37 -0.54 9.06
N ASP A 72 20.97 -0.47 10.24
CA ASP A 72 20.25 -0.37 11.51
C ASP A 72 19.36 0.88 11.57
N GLU A 73 19.88 2.04 11.11
CA GLU A 73 19.09 3.28 11.03
C GLU A 73 17.90 3.17 10.06
N ILE A 74 18.05 2.39 8.98
CA ILE A 74 16.96 2.15 8.02
C ILE A 74 15.89 1.27 8.64
N VAL A 75 16.28 0.18 9.30
CA VAL A 75 15.33 -0.75 9.95
C VAL A 75 14.56 -0.04 11.06
N ASP A 76 15.26 0.69 11.94
CA ASP A 76 14.62 1.44 13.02
C ASP A 76 13.64 2.48 12.49
N GLY A 77 14.06 3.26 11.48
CA GLY A 77 13.20 4.27 10.85
C GLY A 77 11.98 3.65 10.16
N ALA A 78 12.15 2.50 9.49
CA ALA A 78 11.06 1.77 8.85
C ALA A 78 10.05 1.24 9.87
N ALA A 79 10.53 0.70 11.00
CA ALA A 79 9.67 0.24 12.10
C ALA A 79 8.92 1.41 12.76
N ASP A 80 9.57 2.56 12.97
CA ASP A 80 8.93 3.77 13.50
C ASP A 80 7.80 4.29 12.61
N VAL A 81 8.03 4.30 11.29
CA VAL A 81 7.02 4.69 10.30
C VAL A 81 5.85 3.71 10.32
N ALA A 82 6.11 2.40 10.34
CA ALA A 82 5.07 1.38 10.39
C ALA A 82 4.23 1.48 11.67
N ASP A 83 4.87 1.54 12.84
CA ASP A 83 4.20 1.66 14.14
C ASP A 83 3.33 2.92 14.21
N SER A 84 3.87 4.06 13.77
CA SER A 84 3.13 5.32 13.73
C SER A 84 1.91 5.23 12.81
N ALA A 85 2.08 4.70 11.60
CA ALA A 85 1.00 4.57 10.63
C ALA A 85 -0.08 3.58 11.08
N LEU A 86 0.28 2.50 11.77
CA LEU A 86 -0.66 1.55 12.34
C LEU A 86 -1.45 2.15 13.51
N LYS A 87 -0.82 2.97 14.35
CA LYS A 87 -1.48 3.67 15.48
C LYS A 87 -2.37 4.82 15.03
N SER A 88 -1.96 5.54 14.00
CA SER A 88 -2.71 6.67 13.43
C SER A 88 -3.71 6.24 12.36
N ARG A 89 -3.96 4.93 12.20
CA ARG A 89 -4.90 4.45 11.18
C ARG A 89 -6.30 4.97 11.51
N PRO A 90 -7.03 5.53 10.52
CA PRO A 90 -8.44 5.79 10.70
C PRO A 90 -9.17 4.47 10.96
N ASP A 91 -10.19 4.51 11.81
CA ASP A 91 -11.04 3.35 12.06
C ASP A 91 -11.91 3.12 10.82
N PHE A 92 -11.43 2.29 9.89
CA PHE A 92 -12.15 1.95 8.68
C PHE A 92 -12.98 0.70 8.91
N ASP A 93 -14.29 0.80 8.71
CA ASP A 93 -15.14 -0.37 8.55
C ASP A 93 -14.82 -1.04 7.22
N VAL A 94 -13.84 -1.94 7.22
CA VAL A 94 -13.42 -2.67 6.01
C VAL A 94 -14.57 -3.48 5.42
N GLN A 95 -15.56 -3.89 6.23
CA GLN A 95 -16.74 -4.59 5.74
C GLN A 95 -17.68 -3.66 4.94
N ALA A 96 -17.65 -2.35 5.21
CA ALA A 96 -18.38 -1.38 4.40
C ALA A 96 -17.82 -1.29 2.98
N PHE A 97 -16.54 -1.58 2.74
CA PHE A 97 -15.95 -1.54 1.39
C PHE A 97 -16.55 -2.60 0.45
N SER A 98 -17.05 -3.71 0.98
CA SER A 98 -17.73 -4.74 0.20
C SER A 98 -19.21 -4.41 -0.06
N ASP A 99 -19.75 -3.36 0.58
CA ASP A 99 -21.14 -2.92 0.44
C ASP A 99 -21.21 -1.72 -0.52
N TYR A 100 -21.58 -2.00 -1.77
CA TYR A 100 -21.70 -0.97 -2.80
C TYR A 100 -22.66 0.16 -2.41
N ASP A 101 -23.76 -0.15 -1.73
CA ASP A 101 -24.76 0.87 -1.36
C ASP A 101 -24.22 1.87 -0.34
N LYS A 102 -23.32 1.45 0.53
CA LYS A 102 -22.60 2.34 1.45
C LYS A 102 -21.52 3.16 0.77
N MET A 103 -20.86 2.59 -0.24
CA MET A 103 -19.67 3.17 -0.84
C MET A 103 -19.93 4.04 -2.06
N LYS A 104 -21.07 3.88 -2.76
CA LYS A 104 -21.38 4.58 -4.01
C LYS A 104 -21.28 6.11 -3.92
N ASP A 105 -21.61 6.69 -2.76
CA ASP A 105 -21.55 8.14 -2.56
C ASP A 105 -20.11 8.68 -2.45
N SER A 106 -19.14 7.81 -2.17
CA SER A 106 -17.70 8.13 -2.14
C SER A 106 -16.99 7.83 -3.46
N LEU A 107 -17.72 7.35 -4.48
CA LEU A 107 -17.16 6.99 -5.77
C LEU A 107 -16.73 8.23 -6.55
N ALA A 108 -15.45 8.26 -6.91
CA ALA A 108 -14.84 9.26 -7.77
C ALA A 108 -14.32 8.61 -9.06
N MET A 109 -14.28 9.40 -10.13
CA MET A 109 -13.72 9.01 -11.42
C MET A 109 -12.33 9.62 -11.58
N GLU A 110 -11.37 8.82 -12.03
CA GLU A 110 -10.03 9.26 -12.39
C GLU A 110 -9.77 8.97 -13.87
N VAL A 111 -9.25 9.98 -14.58
CA VAL A 111 -8.92 9.86 -15.99
C VAL A 111 -7.43 9.55 -16.12
N VAL A 112 -7.12 8.43 -16.76
CA VAL A 112 -5.75 7.92 -16.92
C VAL A 112 -5.44 7.67 -18.39
N SER A 113 -4.16 7.72 -18.76
CA SER A 113 -3.75 7.33 -20.11
C SER A 113 -3.92 5.82 -20.30
N ARG A 114 -4.65 5.40 -21.34
CA ARG A 114 -4.91 4.00 -21.64
C ARG A 114 -3.62 3.21 -21.84
N GLY A 115 -2.75 3.73 -22.71
CA GLY A 115 -1.51 3.03 -23.08
C GLY A 115 -0.53 2.88 -21.92
N ARG A 116 -0.41 3.91 -21.05
CA ARG A 116 0.50 3.87 -19.90
C ARG A 116 0.01 2.98 -18.76
N ASN A 117 -1.29 2.71 -18.70
CA ASN A 117 -1.92 1.98 -17.60
C ASN A 117 -2.56 0.66 -18.06
N ALA A 118 -2.17 0.13 -19.22
CA ALA A 118 -2.83 -1.02 -19.84
C ALA A 118 -2.92 -2.23 -18.88
N GLU A 119 -1.81 -2.58 -18.22
CA GLU A 119 -1.76 -3.69 -17.26
C GLU A 119 -2.69 -3.46 -16.05
N LEU A 120 -2.69 -2.25 -15.48
CA LEU A 120 -3.59 -1.91 -14.38
C LEU A 120 -5.05 -1.96 -14.80
N LEU A 121 -5.37 -1.45 -16.00
CA LEU A 121 -6.74 -1.39 -16.53
C LEU A 121 -7.35 -2.78 -16.72
N GLU A 122 -6.55 -3.83 -16.94
CA GLU A 122 -7.05 -5.22 -16.98
C GLU A 122 -7.65 -5.69 -15.64
N THR A 123 -7.24 -5.07 -14.53
CA THR A 123 -7.62 -5.49 -13.16
C THR A 123 -8.75 -4.67 -12.55
N VAL A 124 -9.20 -3.60 -13.22
CA VAL A 124 -10.18 -2.64 -12.69
C VAL A 124 -11.33 -2.35 -13.65
N PRO A 125 -12.52 -2.02 -13.14
CA PRO A 125 -13.58 -1.48 -13.97
C PRO A 125 -13.14 -0.15 -14.56
N HIS A 126 -13.26 -0.02 -15.88
CA HIS A 126 -12.91 1.20 -16.57
C HIS A 126 -13.75 1.40 -17.83
N LYS A 127 -13.72 2.63 -18.36
CA LYS A 127 -14.32 2.95 -19.65
C LYS A 127 -13.32 3.71 -20.51
N ASP A 128 -13.05 3.17 -21.69
CA ASP A 128 -12.17 3.82 -22.66
C ASP A 128 -12.83 5.01 -23.36
N ILE A 129 -12.05 6.07 -23.53
CA ILE A 129 -12.40 7.27 -24.28
C ILE A 129 -11.16 7.67 -25.08
N GLU A 130 -11.13 7.32 -26.37
CA GLU A 130 -9.97 7.53 -27.24
C GLU A 130 -8.69 6.89 -26.66
N ASP A 131 -7.64 7.70 -26.43
CA ASP A 131 -6.35 7.31 -25.86
C ASP A 131 -6.32 7.36 -24.31
N MET A 132 -7.45 7.69 -23.69
CA MET A 132 -7.63 7.76 -22.24
C MET A 132 -8.61 6.68 -21.77
N SER A 133 -8.59 6.40 -20.47
CA SER A 133 -9.54 5.53 -19.79
C SER A 133 -9.99 6.18 -18.49
N VAL A 134 -11.25 5.98 -18.13
CA VAL A 134 -11.82 6.41 -16.85
C VAL A 134 -11.85 5.21 -15.90
N ALA A 135 -11.09 5.28 -14.81
CA ALA A 135 -11.10 4.32 -13.72
C ALA A 135 -11.85 4.89 -12.50
N TYR A 136 -12.26 4.02 -11.57
CA TYR A 136 -13.06 4.42 -10.41
C TYR A 136 -12.33 4.21 -9.09
N ARG A 137 -12.49 5.15 -8.15
CA ARG A 137 -11.88 5.12 -6.82
C ARG A 137 -12.88 5.50 -5.75
N PHE A 138 -12.77 4.91 -4.55
CA PHE A 138 -13.48 5.41 -3.38
C PHE A 138 -12.64 6.46 -2.67
N VAL A 139 -13.25 7.59 -2.32
CA VAL A 139 -12.65 8.65 -1.52
C VAL A 139 -12.96 8.37 -0.04
N ILE A 140 -11.94 7.97 0.72
CA ILE A 140 -12.11 7.50 2.10
C ILE A 140 -11.84 8.59 3.14
N GLY A 141 -11.33 9.76 2.72
CA GLY A 141 -11.14 10.92 3.57
C GLY A 141 -9.83 11.67 3.29
N GLU A 142 -9.57 12.71 4.07
CA GLU A 142 -8.30 13.42 4.01
C GLU A 142 -7.28 12.78 4.96
N THR A 143 -6.07 12.61 4.47
CA THR A 143 -4.90 12.18 5.24
C THR A 143 -3.87 13.32 5.25
N ALA A 144 -2.88 13.24 6.14
CA ALA A 144 -1.77 14.19 6.17
C ALA A 144 -0.98 14.27 4.84
N GLN A 145 -1.10 13.27 3.98
CA GLN A 145 -0.42 13.16 2.69
C GLN A 145 -1.35 13.46 1.49
N GLY A 146 -2.59 13.90 1.74
CA GLY A 146 -3.61 14.18 0.73
C GLY A 146 -4.85 13.29 0.88
N THR A 147 -5.70 13.24 -0.13
CA THR A 147 -6.93 12.45 -0.08
C THR A 147 -6.63 10.94 -0.14
N GLY A 148 -7.00 10.22 0.92
CA GLY A 148 -6.98 8.77 0.93
C GLY A 148 -7.99 8.24 -0.09
N THR A 149 -7.53 7.35 -0.95
CA THR A 149 -8.38 6.74 -1.97
C THR A 149 -8.10 5.26 -2.11
N ILE A 150 -9.14 4.49 -2.41
CA ILE A 150 -9.06 3.05 -2.72
C ILE A 150 -9.41 2.87 -4.19
N LEU A 151 -8.56 2.19 -4.95
CA LEU A 151 -8.86 1.83 -6.33
C LEU A 151 -9.92 0.72 -6.35
N VAL A 152 -11.00 0.93 -7.10
CA VAL A 152 -12.02 -0.11 -7.30
C VAL A 152 -11.41 -1.15 -8.23
N THR A 153 -11.40 -2.42 -7.81
CA THR A 153 -10.90 -3.55 -8.61
C THR A 153 -12.04 -4.44 -9.08
N ASN A 154 -11.83 -5.23 -10.12
CA ASN A 154 -12.84 -6.18 -10.61
C ASN A 154 -13.26 -7.17 -9.52
N GLN A 155 -12.33 -7.59 -8.66
CA GLN A 155 -12.61 -8.47 -7.51
C GLN A 155 -13.61 -7.88 -6.51
N MET A 156 -13.69 -6.55 -6.39
CA MET A 156 -14.68 -5.91 -5.52
C MET A 156 -16.10 -5.98 -6.08
N LEU A 157 -16.25 -6.19 -7.39
CA LEU A 157 -17.54 -6.26 -8.08
C LEU A 157 -18.12 -7.68 -8.15
N ASP A 158 -17.30 -8.72 -7.96
CA ASP A 158 -17.68 -10.13 -8.10
C ASP A 158 -18.38 -10.72 -6.86
N ASN A 159 -18.97 -9.88 -5.99
CA ASN A 159 -19.70 -10.30 -4.79
C ASN A 159 -21.19 -10.60 -5.06
#